data_AF-A0A3P9HHI1-F1
#
_entry.id   AF-A0A3P9HHI1-F1
#
_cell.length_a   1.000
_cell.length_b   1.000
_cell.length_c   1.000
_cell.angle_alpha   90.00
_cell.angle_beta   90.00
_cell.angle_gamma   90.00
#
_symmetry.space_group_name_H-M   'P 1'
#
loop_
_entity.id
_entity.type
_entity.pdbx_description
1 polymer ?
#
loop_
_entity_poly.entity_id
_entity_poly.type
_entity_poly.pdbx_seq_one_letter_code
_entity_poly.pdbx_strand_id
1 'polypeptide(L)'
;LQYHLSLQIQPGPKVMKVQVGHTVELPCVPKGVPEPTVTWIKDLKEYQASPDGSLVLKTVTLEDEGTYMCTASNTAGRDEARIRVVIQGWLQNFFY
;
A
#
# COMPACT_ATOMS: atom_id res chain seq x y z
N LEU A 1 10.04 31.61 -8.68
CA LEU A 1 8.86 30.91 -9.22
C LEU A 1 9.00 29.44 -8.85
N GLN A 2 8.15 28.92 -7.96
CA GLN A 2 8.22 27.53 -7.53
C GLN A 2 7.37 26.70 -8.48
N TYR A 3 8.02 25.88 -9.32
CA TYR A 3 7.34 24.97 -10.22
C TYR A 3 6.70 23.85 -9.38
N HIS A 4 5.38 23.91 -9.22
CA HIS A 4 4.62 22.84 -8.57
C HIS A 4 4.57 21.63 -9.51
N LEU A 5 5.23 20.53 -9.13
CA LEU A 5 5.11 19.26 -9.83
C LEU A 5 3.74 18.66 -9.50
N SER A 6 3.00 18.28 -10.54
CA SER A 6 1.74 17.56 -10.41
C SER A 6 1.92 16.32 -9.55
N LEU A 7 1.03 16.14 -8.57
CA LEU A 7 1.02 14.99 -7.71
C LEU A 7 0.64 13.74 -8.49
N GLN A 8 1.47 12.69 -8.48
CA GLN A 8 1.20 11.39 -9.10
C GLN A 8 1.87 10.25 -8.31
N ILE A 9 1.17 9.14 -8.11
CA ILE A 9 1.71 7.89 -7.57
C ILE A 9 2.38 7.10 -8.69
N GLN A 10 3.59 6.63 -8.45
CA GLN A 10 4.29 5.79 -9.42
C GLN A 10 3.56 4.45 -9.64
N PRO A 11 3.56 3.91 -10.87
CA PRO A 11 2.98 2.60 -11.14
C PRO A 11 3.59 1.51 -10.24
N GLY A 12 2.73 0.62 -9.75
CA GLY A 12 3.10 -0.45 -8.84
C GLY A 12 2.24 -1.70 -9.01
N PRO A 13 2.53 -2.76 -8.24
CA PRO A 13 1.78 -4.01 -8.29
C PRO A 13 0.32 -3.78 -7.91
N LYS A 14 -0.60 -4.39 -8.64
CA LYS A 14 -2.03 -4.40 -8.29
C LYS A 14 -2.40 -5.56 -7.36
N VAL A 15 -1.58 -6.61 -7.34
CA VAL A 15 -1.75 -7.80 -6.51
C VAL A 15 -0.42 -8.22 -5.90
N MET A 16 -0.39 -8.54 -4.61
CA MET A 16 0.76 -9.11 -3.93
C MET A 16 0.34 -10.40 -3.22
N LYS A 17 1.07 -11.49 -3.46
CA LYS A 17 0.86 -12.78 -2.79
C LYS A 17 1.89 -12.93 -1.69
N VAL A 18 1.46 -13.23 -0.47
CA VAL A 18 2.34 -13.25 0.71
C VAL A 18 2.04 -14.50 1.53
N GLN A 19 3.07 -15.22 1.95
CA GLN A 19 2.89 -16.37 2.82
C GLN A 19 2.59 -15.95 4.26
N VAL A 20 1.73 -16.70 4.94
CA VAL A 20 1.47 -16.51 6.38
C VAL A 20 2.80 -16.46 7.17
N GLY A 21 2.87 -15.56 8.15
CA GLY A 21 4.02 -15.35 9.01
C GLY A 21 5.15 -14.51 8.41
N HIS A 22 5.08 -14.17 7.12
CA HIS A 22 6.10 -13.33 6.48
C HIS A 22 5.80 -11.83 6.64
N THR A 23 6.82 -11.01 6.35
CA THR A 23 6.68 -9.56 6.23
C THR A 23 6.54 -9.18 4.76
N VAL A 24 5.67 -8.23 4.45
CA VAL A 24 5.54 -7.64 3.12
C VAL A 24 5.57 -6.11 3.20
N GLU A 25 6.13 -5.50 2.18
CA GLU A 25 6.10 -4.05 1.98
C GLU A 25 5.23 -3.73 0.74
N LEU A 26 4.18 -2.94 0.96
CA LEU A 26 3.27 -2.48 -0.07
C LEU A 26 3.76 -1.11 -0.59
N PRO A 27 4.24 -1.02 -1.84
CA PRO A 27 4.83 0.23 -2.34
C PRO A 27 3.75 1.27 -2.65
N CYS A 28 3.97 2.51 -2.21
CA CYS A 28 3.24 3.68 -2.70
C CYS A 28 4.16 4.89 -2.68
N VAL A 29 4.80 5.18 -3.81
CA VAL A 29 5.83 6.22 -3.91
C VAL A 29 5.31 7.39 -4.75
N PRO A 30 4.69 8.40 -4.12
CA PRO A 30 4.22 9.58 -4.83
C PRO A 30 5.36 10.52 -5.23
N LYS A 31 5.13 11.27 -6.29
CA LYS A 31 5.96 12.40 -6.72
C LYS A 31 5.06 13.62 -6.82
N GLY A 32 5.52 14.76 -6.33
CA GLY A 32 4.79 16.02 -6.37
C GLY A 32 5.53 17.10 -5.59
N VAL A 33 5.22 18.36 -5.86
CA VAL A 33 5.76 19.50 -5.10
C VAL A 33 4.60 20.43 -4.72
N PRO A 34 4.33 20.68 -3.42
CA PRO A 34 5.08 20.24 -2.23
C PRO A 34 5.13 18.72 -2.00
N GLU A 35 6.01 18.25 -1.12
CA GLU A 35 6.13 16.82 -0.84
C GLU A 35 4.78 16.24 -0.35
N PRO A 36 4.31 15.12 -0.92
CA PRO A 36 2.98 14.60 -0.62
C PRO A 36 2.95 13.81 0.69
N THR A 37 1.85 13.94 1.44
CA THR A 37 1.57 13.08 2.57
C THR A 37 0.85 11.82 2.09
N VAL A 38 1.23 10.66 2.62
CA VAL A 38 0.63 9.36 2.29
C VAL A 38 -0.17 8.81 3.47
N THR A 39 -1.37 8.31 3.19
CA THR A 39 -2.19 7.54 4.12
C THR A 39 -2.59 6.20 3.52
N TRP A 40 -2.65 5.18 4.37
CA TRP A 40 -3.07 3.83 3.98
C TRP A 40 -4.33 3.42 4.72
N ILE A 41 -5.29 2.82 4.00
CA ILE A 41 -6.56 2.33 4.55
C ILE A 41 -6.86 0.92 4.04
N LYS A 42 -7.28 0.04 4.95
CA LYS A 42 -7.97 -1.23 4.65
C LYS A 42 -9.14 -1.37 5.62
N ASP A 43 -10.33 -1.69 5.11
CA ASP A 43 -11.52 -1.95 5.93
C ASP A 43 -11.80 -0.86 6.99
N LEU A 44 -11.70 0.42 6.58
CA LEU A 44 -11.85 1.60 7.43
C LEU A 44 -10.77 1.79 8.52
N LYS A 45 -9.78 0.91 8.60
CA LYS A 45 -8.63 1.05 9.48
C LYS A 45 -7.50 1.79 8.76
N GLU A 46 -6.99 2.84 9.39
CA GLU A 46 -5.80 3.57 8.94
C GLU A 46 -4.51 2.86 9.37
N TYR A 47 -3.49 2.95 8.53
CA TYR A 47 -2.16 2.39 8.76
C TYR A 47 -1.10 3.48 8.58
N GLN A 48 -0.03 3.38 9.37
CA GLN A 48 1.10 4.30 9.29
C GLN A 48 1.96 3.97 8.05
N ALA A 49 2.21 4.99 7.24
CA ALA A 49 3.15 4.91 6.14
C ALA A 49 4.59 5.06 6.62
N SER A 50 5.50 4.36 5.94
CA SER A 50 6.93 4.62 5.95
C SER A 50 7.24 6.01 5.37
N PRO A 51 8.45 6.59 5.60
CA PRO A 51 8.81 7.90 5.06
C PRO A 51 8.74 8.01 3.54
N ASP A 52 8.93 6.91 2.82
CA ASP A 52 8.82 6.82 1.36
C ASP A 52 7.38 6.60 0.86
N GLY A 53 6.42 6.49 1.79
CA GLY A 53 5.01 6.23 1.53
C GLY A 53 4.62 4.76 1.51
N SER A 54 5.56 3.82 1.68
CA SER A 54 5.23 2.38 1.70
C SER A 54 4.48 1.97 2.97
N LEU A 55 3.80 0.82 2.95
CA LEU A 55 3.21 0.20 4.14
C LEU A 55 3.87 -1.14 4.42
N VAL A 56 4.41 -1.32 5.63
CA VAL A 56 5.00 -2.58 6.07
C VAL A 56 4.01 -3.36 6.92
N LEU A 57 3.60 -4.53 6.43
CA LEU A 57 2.82 -5.52 7.19
C LEU A 57 3.77 -6.61 7.69
N LYS A 58 3.90 -6.75 9.01
CA LYS A 58 4.79 -7.72 9.65
C LYS A 58 4.01 -8.95 10.09
N THR A 59 4.60 -10.13 9.94
CA THR A 59 4.03 -11.40 10.42
C THR A 59 2.58 -11.58 9.98
N VAL A 60 2.34 -11.54 8.67
CA VAL A 60 0.99 -11.49 8.11
C VAL A 60 0.17 -12.74 8.46
N THR A 61 -1.12 -12.52 8.69
CA THR A 61 -2.13 -13.55 8.98
C THR A 61 -3.19 -13.56 7.87
N LEU A 62 -4.13 -14.51 7.92
CA LEU A 62 -5.23 -14.56 6.95
C LEU A 62 -6.13 -13.31 7.01
N GLU A 63 -6.19 -12.61 8.14
CA GLU A 63 -7.00 -11.38 8.31
C GLU A 63 -6.40 -10.17 7.57
N ASP A 64 -5.10 -10.24 7.25
CA ASP A 64 -4.41 -9.20 6.48
C ASP A 64 -4.75 -9.26 4.98
N GLU A 65 -5.39 -10.34 4.51
CA GLU A 65 -5.92 -10.41 3.14
C GLU A 65 -6.96 -9.31 2.89
N GLY A 66 -6.85 -8.66 1.73
CA GLY A 66 -7.81 -7.64 1.31
C GLY A 66 -7.20 -6.59 0.39
N THR A 67 -7.90 -5.49 0.20
CA THR A 67 -7.44 -4.39 -0.66
C THR A 67 -7.01 -3.21 0.19
N TYR A 68 -5.72 -2.89 0.13
CA TYR A 68 -5.14 -1.72 0.77
C TYR A 68 -5.17 -0.56 -0.22
N MET A 69 -5.65 0.59 0.22
CA MET A 69 -5.69 1.82 -0.57
C MET A 69 -4.68 2.81 0.00
N CYS A 70 -3.75 3.23 -0.84
CA CYS A 70 -2.88 4.37 -0.60
C CYS A 70 -3.53 5.62 -1.16
N THR A 71 -3.56 6.69 -0.37
CA THR A 71 -3.89 8.04 -0.83
C THR A 71 -2.68 8.93 -0.63
N ALA A 72 -2.21 9.56 -1.70
CA ALA A 72 -1.23 10.64 -1.64
C ALA A 72 -1.95 11.98 -1.80
N SER A 73 -1.58 13.00 -1.01
CA SER A 73 -2.21 14.31 -1.07
C SER A 73 -1.23 15.45 -0.75
N ASN A 74 -1.37 16.56 -1.47
CA ASN A 74 -0.71 17.83 -1.20
C ASN A 74 -1.57 19.00 -1.71
N THR A 75 -1.06 20.23 -1.63
CA THR A 75 -1.78 21.41 -2.17
C THR A 75 -1.89 21.43 -3.70
N ALA A 76 -1.16 20.58 -4.41
CA ALA A 76 -1.21 20.46 -5.87
C ALA A 76 -2.24 19.42 -6.35
N GLY A 77 -2.74 18.54 -5.47
CA GLY A 77 -3.79 17.58 -5.79
C GLY A 77 -3.85 16.38 -4.87
N ARG A 78 -4.55 15.34 -5.34
CA ARG A 78 -4.73 14.05 -4.69
C ARG A 78 -4.62 12.94 -5.73
N ASP A 79 -3.97 11.83 -5.37
CA ASP A 79 -3.92 10.62 -6.19
C ASP A 79 -4.05 9.37 -5.32
N GLU A 80 -4.52 8.26 -5.91
CA GLU A 80 -4.83 7.03 -5.19
C GLU A 80 -4.33 5.77 -5.91
N ALA A 81 -3.82 4.82 -5.13
CA ALA A 81 -3.42 3.50 -5.62
C ALA A 81 -4.00 2.40 -4.73
N ARG A 82 -4.29 1.24 -5.33
CA ARG A 82 -4.86 0.08 -4.63
C ARG A 82 -4.01 -1.16 -4.88
N ILE A 83 -3.75 -1.91 -3.83
CA ILE A 83 -3.02 -3.17 -3.85
C ILE A 83 -3.87 -4.24 -3.17
N ARG A 84 -4.21 -5.30 -3.90
CA ARG A 84 -4.84 -6.49 -3.33
C ARG A 84 -3.77 -7.41 -2.76
N VAL A 85 -3.77 -7.60 -1.46
CA VAL A 85 -2.94 -8.59 -0.78
C VAL A 85 -3.71 -9.90 -0.72
N VAL A 86 -3.07 -10.98 -1.15
CA VAL A 86 -3.61 -12.35 -1.09
C VAL A 86 -2.68 -13.16 -0.21
N ILE A 87 -3.24 -13.77 0.85
CA ILE A 87 -2.44 -14.49 1.83
C ILE A 87 -2.43 -15.98 1.48
N GLN A 88 -1.23 -16.53 1.34
CA GLN A 88 -1.00 -17.93 1.05
C GLN A 88 -0.76 -18.66 2.38
N GLY A 89 -1.78 -19.37 2.85
CA GLY A 89 -1.65 -20.34 3.93
C GLY A 89 -1.29 -21.73 3.41
N TRP A 90 -0.57 -22.51 4.22
CA TRP A 90 -0.37 -23.95 4.03
C TRP A 90 -1.67 -24.71 4.35
N LEU A 91 -2.73 -24.47 3.56
CA LEU A 91 -3.99 -25.24 3.59
C LEU A 91 -4.53 -25.51 2.17
N GLN A 92 -3.69 -25.44 1.13
CA GLN A 92 -4.01 -26.09 -0.15
C GLN A 92 -3.53 -27.56 -0.22
N ASN A 93 -2.94 -28.11 0.86
CA ASN A 93 -2.41 -29.48 0.92
C ASN A 93 -3.11 -30.41 1.96
N PHE A 94 -4.29 -30.05 2.48
CA PHE A 94 -5.06 -30.93 3.39
C PHE A 94 -6.39 -31.44 2.79
N PHE A 95 -6.46 -31.53 1.47
CA PHE A 95 -7.51 -32.29 0.78
C PHE A 95 -6.89 -33.24 -0.24
N TYR A 96 -6.40 -34.39 0.24
CA TYR A 96 -6.33 -35.66 -0.50
C TYR A 96 -6.63 -36.80 0.49
#